data_AF-A0A846WZY3-F1
#
_entry.id   AF-A0A846WZY3-F1
#
_cell.length_a   1.000
_cell.length_b   1.000
_cell.length_c   1.000
_cell.angle_alpha   90.00
_cell.angle_beta   90.00
_cell.angle_gamma   90.00
#
_symmetry.space_group_name_H-M   'P 1'
#
loop_
_entity.id
_entity.type
_entity.pdbx_description
1 polymer ?
#
loop_
_entity_poly.entity_id
_entity_poly.type
_entity_poly.pdbx_seq_one_letter_code
_entity_poly.pdbx_strand_id
1 'polypeptide(L)'
;MATTDLERQSTSKVDVADVPSRDWGWSGNAPRSARIAGVLFAALLLFMMHGNHQGKVEDVFLIGFAVAILGTILIQWLVTRRRKWQY
;
A
#
# COMPACT_ATOMS: atom_id res chain seq x y z
N MET A 1 -9.87 -2.14 34.73
CA MET A 1 -10.42 -1.75 33.41
C MET A 1 -9.85 -0.41 32.98
N ALA A 2 -10.03 0.68 33.73
CA ALA A 2 -9.45 1.98 33.36
C ALA A 2 -7.92 1.97 33.12
N THR A 3 -7.15 1.16 33.87
CA THR A 3 -5.69 1.06 33.70
C THR A 3 -5.27 0.38 32.40
N THR A 4 -5.99 -0.66 31.97
CA THR A 4 -5.69 -1.40 30.74
C THR A 4 -6.06 -0.62 29.49
N ASP A 5 -7.07 0.26 29.56
CA ASP A 5 -7.48 1.11 28.44
C ASP A 5 -6.45 2.23 28.17
N LEU A 6 -5.89 2.83 29.22
CA LEU A 6 -4.83 3.85 29.11
C LEU A 6 -3.52 3.27 28.56
N GLU A 7 -3.13 2.08 29.04
CA GLU A 7 -1.96 1.37 28.53
C GLU A 7 -2.11 1.03 27.03
N ARG A 8 -3.32 0.64 26.61
CA ARG A 8 -3.62 0.34 25.20
C ARG A 8 -3.60 1.59 24.31
N GLN A 9 -4.12 2.72 24.78
CA GLN A 9 -4.01 4.01 24.10
C GLN A 9 -2.55 4.43 23.89
N SER A 10 -1.70 4.21 24.90
CA SER A 10 -0.27 4.58 24.85
C SER A 10 0.57 3.71 23.90
N THR A 11 0.17 2.46 23.66
CA THR A 11 0.97 1.47 22.90
C THR A 11 0.69 1.49 21.40
N SER A 12 -0.54 1.84 21.00
CA SER A 12 -0.93 1.72 19.59
C SER A 12 -0.64 3.02 18.79
N LYS A 13 -0.50 2.91 17.47
CA LYS A 13 0.06 3.98 16.61
C LYS A 13 -0.97 4.84 15.85
N VAL A 14 -2.22 4.37 15.71
CA VAL A 14 -3.32 4.96 14.89
C VAL A 14 -4.43 5.59 15.72
N ASP A 15 -4.73 6.88 15.74
CA ASP A 15 -5.70 7.45 16.70
C ASP A 15 -7.07 6.71 16.71
N VAL A 16 -7.69 6.57 17.90
CA VAL A 16 -9.05 6.02 18.06
C VAL A 16 -10.08 6.92 17.34
N ALA A 17 -9.79 8.22 17.24
CA ALA A 17 -10.60 9.15 16.46
C ALA A 17 -10.59 8.82 14.96
N ASP A 18 -9.49 8.30 14.42
CA ASP A 18 -9.38 7.89 13.02
C ASP A 18 -9.96 6.49 12.80
N VAL A 19 -9.67 5.55 13.71
CA VAL A 19 -10.15 4.16 13.64
C VAL A 19 -10.69 3.72 15.00
N PRO A 20 -12.02 3.74 15.21
CA PRO A 20 -12.64 3.37 16.50
C PRO A 20 -12.35 1.92 16.92
N SER A 21 -12.09 1.04 15.94
CA SER A 21 -11.71 -0.36 16.14
C SER A 21 -10.20 -0.60 16.12
N ARG A 22 -9.38 0.43 16.41
CA ARG A 22 -7.91 0.35 16.50
C ARG A 22 -7.45 -0.90 17.25
N ASP A 23 -8.16 -1.23 18.32
CA ASP A 23 -7.86 -2.31 19.26
C ASP A 23 -7.95 -3.73 18.68
N TRP A 24 -8.62 -3.94 17.53
CA TRP A 24 -8.55 -5.24 16.83
C TRP A 24 -7.15 -5.45 16.20
N GLY A 25 -6.38 -4.39 15.96
CA GLY A 25 -4.95 -4.49 15.67
C GLY A 25 -4.53 -4.54 14.19
N TRP A 26 -5.48 -4.60 13.25
CA TRP A 26 -5.20 -4.61 11.79
C TRP A 26 -5.20 -3.21 11.16
N SER A 27 -5.35 -2.16 11.97
CA SER A 27 -5.59 -0.78 11.54
C SER A 27 -4.32 0.03 11.22
N GLY A 28 -3.13 -0.54 11.42
CA GLY A 28 -1.85 0.16 11.25
C GLY A 28 -1.55 0.58 9.81
N ASN A 29 -1.09 1.82 9.62
CA ASN A 29 -0.58 2.28 8.32
C ASN A 29 0.89 1.86 8.14
N ALA A 30 1.17 1.13 7.07
CA ALA A 30 2.51 0.68 6.70
C ALA A 30 2.88 1.12 5.27
N PRO A 31 3.14 2.43 5.04
CA PRO A 31 3.30 2.97 3.69
C PRO A 31 4.55 2.44 2.98
N ARG A 32 5.59 2.03 3.72
CA ARG A 32 6.80 1.44 3.13
C ARG A 32 6.55 0.02 2.61
N SER A 33 5.89 -0.83 3.40
CA SER A 33 5.60 -2.21 2.98
C SER A 33 4.59 -2.21 1.83
N ALA A 34 3.58 -1.34 1.84
CA ALA A 34 2.64 -1.18 0.74
C ALA A 34 3.35 -0.83 -0.59
N ARG A 35 4.33 0.08 -0.56
CA ARG A 35 5.12 0.42 -1.77
C ARG A 35 5.95 -0.75 -2.26
N ILE A 36 6.62 -1.46 -1.35
CA ILE A 36 7.42 -2.65 -1.71
C ILE A 36 6.53 -3.73 -2.32
N ALA A 37 5.39 -4.03 -1.68
CA ALA A 37 4.41 -4.99 -2.17
C ALA A 37 3.88 -4.59 -3.55
N GLY A 38 3.56 -3.30 -3.76
CA GLY A 38 3.12 -2.80 -5.06
C GLY A 38 4.18 -2.95 -6.16
N VAL A 39 5.46 -2.65 -5.87
CA VAL A 39 6.57 -2.85 -6.83
C VAL A 39 6.75 -4.34 -7.15
N LEU A 40 6.72 -5.21 -6.15
CA LEU A 40 6.81 -6.66 -6.36
C LEU A 40 5.64 -7.19 -7.20
N PHE A 41 4.43 -6.70 -6.95
CA PHE A 41 3.25 -7.09 -7.72
C PHE A 41 3.33 -6.62 -9.17
N ALA A 42 3.79 -5.38 -9.40
CA ALA A 42 4.04 -4.89 -10.76
C ALA A 42 5.11 -5.72 -11.49
N ALA A 43 6.19 -6.12 -10.81
CA ALA A 43 7.21 -7.01 -11.37
C ALA A 43 6.63 -8.40 -11.71
N LEU A 44 5.75 -8.94 -10.86
CA LEU A 44 5.05 -10.19 -11.11
C LEU A 44 4.17 -10.10 -12.37
N LEU A 45 3.41 -9.02 -12.53
CA LEU A 45 2.59 -8.80 -13.74
C LEU A 45 3.43 -8.76 -15.01
N LEU A 46 4.60 -8.11 -14.97
CA LEU A 46 5.52 -8.09 -16.12
C LEU A 46 6.14 -9.45 -16.38
N PHE A 47 6.43 -10.24 -15.34
CA PHE A 47 6.91 -11.60 -15.48
C PHE A 47 5.86 -12.51 -16.14
N MET A 48 4.57 -12.30 -15.85
CA MET A 48 3.47 -13.04 -16.47
C MET A 48 3.34 -12.81 -17.98
N MET A 49 4.01 -11.81 -18.57
CA MET A 49 4.07 -11.68 -20.03
C MET A 49 4.88 -12.81 -20.69
N HIS A 50 5.73 -13.51 -19.93
CA HIS A 50 6.52 -14.61 -20.43
C HIS A 50 5.73 -15.92 -20.32
N GLY A 51 5.23 -16.43 -21.44
CA GLY A 51 4.46 -17.67 -21.46
C GLY A 51 3.71 -17.91 -22.76
N ASN A 52 2.57 -18.59 -22.67
CA ASN A 52 1.77 -19.07 -23.80
C ASN A 52 0.89 -17.98 -24.46
N HIS A 53 1.33 -16.73 -24.47
CA HIS A 53 0.51 -15.63 -25.00
C HIS A 53 0.53 -15.64 -26.53
N GLN A 54 -0.58 -16.07 -27.14
CA GLN A 54 -0.75 -16.02 -28.60
C GLN A 54 -1.25 -14.65 -29.08
N GLY A 55 -2.06 -13.98 -28.25
CA GLY A 55 -2.59 -12.64 -28.52
C GLY A 55 -1.89 -11.56 -27.69
N LYS A 56 -1.85 -10.33 -28.20
CA LYS A 56 -1.25 -9.18 -27.50
C LYS A 56 -2.18 -8.46 -26.53
N VAL A 57 -3.46 -8.83 -26.48
CA VAL A 57 -4.44 -8.19 -25.59
C VAL A 57 -4.06 -8.39 -24.13
N GLU A 58 -3.67 -9.60 -23.74
CA GLU A 58 -3.29 -9.92 -22.37
C GLU A 58 -2.03 -9.15 -21.95
N ASP A 59 -1.01 -9.09 -22.82
CA ASP A 59 0.20 -8.28 -22.62
C ASP A 59 -0.14 -6.80 -22.37
N VAL A 60 -1.08 -6.23 -23.14
CA VAL A 60 -1.50 -4.82 -22.98
C VAL A 60 -2.13 -4.56 -21.62
N PHE A 61 -2.97 -5.47 -21.12
CA PHE A 61 -3.55 -5.34 -19.78
C PHE A 61 -2.50 -5.50 -18.67
N LEU A 62 -1.60 -6.49 -18.78
CA LEU A 62 -0.52 -6.71 -17.81
C LEU A 62 0.39 -5.48 -17.71
N ILE A 63 0.82 -4.94 -18.85
CA ILE A 63 1.61 -3.71 -18.92
C ILE A 63 0.80 -2.53 -18.36
N GLY A 64 -0.47 -2.39 -18.76
CA GLY A 64 -1.34 -1.31 -18.31
C GLY A 64 -1.48 -1.26 -16.79
N PHE A 65 -1.73 -2.40 -16.15
CA PHE A 65 -1.81 -2.49 -14.69
C PHE A 65 -0.45 -2.27 -14.01
N ALA A 66 0.63 -2.82 -14.55
CA ALA A 66 1.97 -2.57 -14.01
C ALA A 66 2.33 -1.08 -14.03
N VAL A 67 2.05 -0.39 -15.15
CA VAL A 67 2.25 1.06 -15.29
C VAL A 67 1.36 1.84 -14.33
N ALA A 68 0.09 1.46 -14.15
CA ALA A 68 -0.81 2.12 -13.20
C ALA A 68 -0.29 2.02 -11.75
N ILE A 69 0.17 0.84 -11.33
CA ILE A 69 0.70 0.62 -9.98
C ILE A 69 1.99 1.42 -9.77
N LEU A 70 2.96 1.32 -10.68
CA LEU A 70 4.22 2.06 -10.56
C LEU A 70 4.00 3.57 -10.65
N GLY A 71 3.07 4.01 -11.51
CA GLY A 71 2.68 5.41 -11.65
C GLY A 71 2.07 5.98 -10.38
N THR A 72 1.15 5.26 -9.72
CA THR A 72 0.56 5.70 -8.45
C THR A 72 1.60 5.79 -7.34
N ILE A 73 2.51 4.81 -7.22
CA ILE A 73 3.61 4.84 -6.25
C ILE A 73 4.54 6.04 -6.51
N LEU A 74 4.90 6.29 -7.78
CA LEU A 74 5.75 7.40 -8.17
C LEU A 74 5.10 8.76 -7.85
N ILE A 75 3.84 8.95 -8.22
CA ILE A 75 3.08 10.17 -7.93
C ILE A 75 3.01 10.38 -6.42
N GLN A 76 2.66 9.35 -5.65
CA GLN A 76 2.61 9.44 -4.20
C GLN A 76 3.97 9.84 -3.62
N TRP A 77 5.06 9.22 -4.07
CA TRP A 77 6.41 9.57 -3.62
C TRP A 77 6.77 11.03 -3.93
N LEU A 78 6.48 11.51 -5.14
CA LEU A 78 6.72 12.90 -5.54
C LEU A 78 5.90 13.89 -4.70
N VAL A 79 4.61 13.60 -4.47
CA VAL A 79 3.70 14.47 -3.71
C VAL A 79 4.10 14.50 -2.23
N THR A 80 4.34 13.36 -1.59
CA THR A 80 4.74 13.30 -0.17
C THR A 80 6.13 13.90 0.05
N ARG A 81 7.03 13.89 -0.94
CA ARG A 81 8.33 14.58 -0.84
C ARG A 81 8.19 16.11 -0.84
N ARG A 82 7.15 16.64 -1.49
CA ARG A 82 6.92 18.10 -1.63
C ARG A 82 6.02 18.68 -0.54
N ARG A 83 5.25 17.86 0.16
CA ARG A 83 4.24 18.28 1.16
C ARG A 83 4.67 17.80 2.56
N LYS A 84 4.60 18.69 3.56
CA LYS A 84 4.92 18.38 4.97
C LYS A 84 3.93 17.42 5.65
N TRP A 85 2.84 17.05 4.99
CA TRP A 85 1.83 16.14 5.52
C TRP A 85 2.38 14.72 5.50
N GLN A 86 2.97 14.31 6.63
CA GLN A 86 3.25 12.92 6.97
C GLN A 86 1.94 12.36 7.53
N TYR A 87 1.30 11.46 6.79
CA TYR A 87 0.23 10.60 7.32
C TYR A 87 0.83 9.55 8.25
#